data_AF-A0A3R7P4Q9-F1
#
_entry.id   AF-A0A3R7P4Q9-F1
#
_cell.length_a   1.000
_cell.length_b   1.000
_cell.length_c   1.000
_cell.angle_alpha   90.00
_cell.angle_beta   90.00
_cell.angle_gamma   90.00
#
_symmetry.space_group_name_H-M   'P 1'
#
loop_
_entity.id
_entity.type
_entity.pdbx_description
1 polymer ?
#
loop_
_entity_poly.entity_id
_entity_poly.type
_entity_poly.pdbx_seq_one_letter_code
_entity_poly.pdbx_strand_id
1 'polypeptide(L)'
;MTTELFDRLGRLALASMFIAAVPGKISDFAGTVAGIASKGVPEPVASLLLAGAIAFLVLGSILLVFGRTTRIGAALLLIFLVPTTLLFHAFPPDSGLIRNVTFAGALLLAITRPRLSRP
;
A
#
# COMPACT_ATOMS: atom_id res chain seq x y z
N MET A 1 -20.64 -1.56 -20.23
CA MET A 1 -20.04 -0.23 -20.01
C MET A 1 -20.00 0.17 -18.53
N THR A 2 -21.03 -0.15 -17.73
CA THR A 2 -21.12 0.23 -16.31
C THR A 2 -20.13 -0.49 -15.39
N THR A 3 -19.92 -1.80 -15.59
CA THR A 3 -19.02 -2.62 -14.76
C THR A 3 -17.55 -2.20 -14.81
N GLU A 4 -17.07 -1.81 -15.99
CA GLU A 4 -15.70 -1.28 -16.20
C GLU A 4 -15.46 0.03 -15.47
N LEU A 5 -16.48 0.91 -15.42
CA LEU A 5 -16.40 2.16 -14.70
C LEU A 5 -16.36 1.91 -13.19
N PHE A 6 -17.29 1.09 -12.67
CA PHE A 6 -17.31 0.72 -11.25
C PHE A 6 -16.01 0.06 -10.81
N ASP A 7 -15.42 -0.78 -11.66
CA ASP A 7 -14.16 -1.45 -11.42
C ASP A 7 -12.98 -0.47 -11.30
N ARG A 8 -12.90 0.52 -12.20
CA ARG A 8 -11.88 1.59 -12.11
C ARG A 8 -12.09 2.48 -10.89
N LEU A 9 -13.34 2.84 -10.58
CA LEU A 9 -13.67 3.65 -9.42
C LEU A 9 -13.33 2.92 -8.12
N GLY A 10 -13.60 1.61 -8.02
CA GLY A 10 -13.22 0.80 -6.87
C GLY A 10 -11.71 0.76 -6.65
N ARG A 11 -10.93 0.59 -7.73
CA ARG A 11 -9.45 0.64 -7.63
C ARG A 11 -8.92 2.03 -7.32
N LEU A 12 -9.55 3.08 -7.84
CA LEU A 12 -9.20 4.45 -7.52
C LEU A 12 -9.46 4.77 -6.04
N ALA A 13 -10.61 4.32 -5.51
CA ALA A 13 -10.94 4.45 -4.10
C ALA A 13 -9.99 3.64 -3.20
N LEU A 14 -9.59 2.44 -3.62
CA LEU A 14 -8.57 1.68 -2.90
C LEU A 14 -7.21 2.38 -2.94
N ALA A 15 -6.78 2.87 -4.10
CA ALA A 15 -5.50 3.57 -4.29
C ALA A 15 -5.42 4.88 -3.50
N SER A 16 -6.54 5.59 -3.30
CA SER A 16 -6.55 6.89 -2.61
C SER A 16 -6.09 6.79 -1.16
N MET A 17 -6.37 5.69 -0.48
CA MET A 17 -5.88 5.45 0.88
C MET A 17 -4.34 5.33 0.93
N PHE A 18 -3.75 4.65 -0.05
CA PHE A 18 -2.30 4.48 -0.13
C PHE A 18 -1.61 5.80 -0.52
N ILE A 19 -2.13 6.52 -1.52
CA ILE A 19 -1.53 7.79 -1.94
C ILE A 19 -1.62 8.85 -0.83
N ALA A 20 -2.69 8.85 -0.03
CA ALA A 20 -2.84 9.76 1.11
C ALA A 20 -1.76 9.56 2.19
N ALA A 21 -1.12 8.39 2.25
CA ALA A 21 -0.05 8.10 3.19
C ALA A 21 1.33 8.67 2.79
N VAL A 22 1.48 9.21 1.57
CA VAL A 22 2.77 9.63 1.01
C VAL A 22 3.21 11.02 1.49
N PRO A 23 2.38 12.09 1.47
CA PRO A 23 2.86 13.45 1.74
C PRO A 23 3.57 13.58 3.09
N GLY A 24 3.00 13.02 4.16
CA GLY A 24 3.60 13.05 5.50
C GLY A 24 4.97 12.36 5.57
N LYS A 25 5.17 11.30 4.79
CA LYS A 25 6.46 10.57 4.74
C LYS A 25 7.55 11.34 4.01
N ILE A 26 7.18 12.26 3.12
CA ILE A 26 8.11 13.14 2.41
C ILE A 26 8.39 14.38 3.24
N SER A 27 7.35 15.02 3.79
CA SER A 27 7.50 16.25 4.57
C SER A 27 8.18 16.03 5.92
N ASP A 28 8.00 14.85 6.52
CA ASP A 28 8.67 14.44 7.77
C ASP A 28 9.43 13.12 7.57
N PHE A 29 10.36 13.12 6.62
CA PHE A 29 11.16 11.94 6.31
C PHE A 29 12.01 11.53 7.52
N ALA A 30 12.73 12.48 8.13
CA ALA A 30 13.61 12.21 9.27
C ALA A 30 12.82 11.68 10.49
N GLY A 31 11.68 12.29 10.82
CA GLY A 31 10.82 11.81 11.90
C GLY A 31 10.25 10.42 11.62
N THR A 32 9.88 10.13 10.38
CA THR A 32 9.42 8.79 9.99
C THR A 32 10.55 7.75 10.06
N VAL A 33 11.78 8.09 9.65
CA VAL A 33 12.96 7.22 9.81
C VAL A 33 13.22 6.92 11.27
N ALA A 34 13.20 7.93 12.15
CA ALA A 34 13.34 7.75 13.59
C ALA A 34 12.23 6.85 14.15
N GLY A 35 10.99 7.00 13.67
CA GLY A 35 9.87 6.14 14.01
C GLY A 35 10.09 4.67 13.63
N ILE A 36 10.64 4.39 12.43
CA ILE A 36 11.01 3.04 12.01
C ILE A 36 12.18 2.51 12.86
N ALA A 37 13.20 3.33 13.10
CA ALA A 37 14.37 2.95 13.88
C ALA A 37 14.02 2.59 15.33
N SER A 38 13.02 3.27 15.91
CA SER A 38 12.49 2.95 17.24
C SER A 38 11.93 1.53 17.37
N LYS A 39 11.66 0.85 16.26
CA LYS A 39 11.22 -0.55 16.21
C LYS A 39 12.38 -1.56 16.18
N GLY A 40 13.62 -1.11 16.43
CA GLY A 40 14.83 -1.94 16.42
C GLY A 40 15.45 -2.11 15.03
N VAL A 41 15.02 -1.33 14.04
CA VAL A 41 15.62 -1.34 12.70
C VAL A 41 16.82 -0.39 12.68
N PRO A 42 18.00 -0.82 12.19
CA PRO A 42 19.14 0.09 12.05
C PRO A 42 18.79 1.29 11.17
N GLU A 43 19.22 2.49 11.55
CA GLU A 43 18.85 3.74 10.88
C GLU A 43 19.11 3.77 9.35
N PRO A 44 20.24 3.25 8.82
CA PRO A 44 20.45 3.19 7.37
C PRO A 44 19.42 2.31 6.67
N VAL A 45 19.01 1.21 7.32
CA VAL A 45 17.97 0.30 6.81
C VAL A 45 16.60 0.95 6.91
N ALA A 46 16.30 1.68 8.00
CA ALA A 46 15.06 2.43 8.17
C ALA A 46 14.86 3.47 7.06
N SER A 47 15.92 4.20 6.71
CA SER A 47 15.92 5.16 5.60
C SER A 47 15.62 4.50 4.25
N LEU A 48 16.27 3.36 3.97
CA LEU A 48 16.03 2.58 2.75
C LEU A 48 14.59 2.03 2.70
N LEU A 49 14.09 1.51 3.81
CA LEU A 49 12.72 1.01 3.92
C LEU A 49 11.70 2.13 3.68
N LEU A 50 11.92 3.33 4.22
CA LEU A 50 11.02 4.46 3.99
C LEU A 50 11.02 4.91 2.53
N ALA A 51 12.20 5.01 1.90
CA ALA A 51 12.31 5.34 0.48
C ALA A 51 11.60 4.29 -0.39
N GLY A 52 11.80 3.00 -0.11
CA GLY A 52 11.11 1.90 -0.77
C GLY A 52 9.59 1.93 -0.54
N ALA A 53 9.16 2.23 0.68
CA ALA A 53 7.74 2.39 1.02
C ALA A 53 7.08 3.50 0.21
N ILE A 54 7.72 4.68 0.10
CA ILE A 54 7.21 5.79 -0.72
C ILE A 54 7.13 5.35 -2.20
N ALA A 55 8.18 4.71 -2.73
CA ALA A 55 8.19 4.24 -4.10
C ALA A 55 7.05 3.23 -4.38
N PHE A 56 6.85 2.25 -3.49
CA PHE A 56 5.78 1.26 -3.63
C PHE A 56 4.38 1.87 -3.44
N LEU A 57 4.22 2.83 -2.53
CA LEU A 57 2.97 3.55 -2.37
C LEU A 57 2.61 4.30 -3.66
N VAL A 58 3.54 5.06 -4.23
CA VAL A 58 3.29 5.87 -5.43
C VAL A 58 3.09 4.97 -6.65
N LEU A 59 4.08 4.13 -6.97
CA LEU A 59 4.03 3.27 -8.15
C LEU A 59 2.90 2.24 -8.04
N GLY A 60 2.75 1.62 -6.87
CA GLY A 60 1.68 0.66 -6.60
C GLY A 60 0.30 1.27 -6.79
N SER A 61 0.06 2.46 -6.25
CA SER A 61 -1.22 3.18 -6.42
C SER A 61 -1.52 3.50 -7.88
N ILE A 62 -0.53 4.01 -8.62
CA ILE A 62 -0.68 4.33 -10.04
C ILE A 62 -1.01 3.06 -10.83
N LEU A 63 -0.20 2.00 -10.68
CA LEU A 63 -0.37 0.75 -11.40
C LEU A 63 -1.66 0.03 -11.03
N LEU A 64 -2.15 0.17 -9.79
CA LEU A 64 -3.40 -0.42 -9.31
C LEU A 64 -4.57 0.09 -10.15
N VAL A 65 -4.65 1.40 -10.40
CA VAL A 65 -5.77 2.03 -11.12
C VAL A 65 -5.89 1.50 -12.56
N PHE A 66 -4.78 1.27 -13.25
CA PHE A 66 -4.77 0.83 -14.65
C PHE A 66 -4.87 -0.70 -14.80
N GLY A 67 -5.91 -1.16 -15.52
CA GLY A 67 -6.30 -2.58 -15.55
C GLY A 67 -5.24 -3.60 -16.00
N ARG A 68 -4.27 -3.22 -16.86
CA ARG A 68 -3.20 -4.13 -17.31
C ARG A 68 -2.15 -4.39 -16.22
N THR A 69 -1.99 -3.44 -15.31
CA THR A 69 -0.96 -3.44 -14.26
C THR A 69 -1.52 -3.61 -12.86
N THR A 70 -2.85 -3.78 -12.71
CA THR A 70 -3.53 -3.92 -11.42
C THR A 70 -2.90 -4.96 -10.50
N ARG A 71 -2.53 -6.13 -11.01
CA ARG A 71 -1.89 -7.18 -10.18
C ARG A 71 -0.52 -6.76 -9.67
N ILE A 72 0.27 -6.09 -10.49
CA ILE A 72 1.60 -5.57 -10.12
C ILE A 72 1.43 -4.46 -9.08
N GLY A 73 0.51 -3.53 -9.31
CA GLY A 73 0.22 -2.45 -8.37
C GLY A 73 -0.24 -2.99 -7.00
N ALA A 74 -1.15 -3.96 -7.00
CA ALA A 74 -1.63 -4.58 -5.77
C ALA A 74 -0.51 -5.33 -5.01
N ALA A 75 0.38 -6.02 -5.72
CA ALA A 75 1.53 -6.71 -5.11
C ALA A 75 2.50 -5.71 -4.46
N LEU A 76 2.85 -4.61 -5.13
CA LEU A 76 3.71 -3.57 -4.56
C LEU A 76 3.11 -2.98 -3.27
N LEU A 77 1.81 -2.68 -3.29
CA LEU A 77 1.11 -2.16 -2.12
C LEU A 77 1.05 -3.18 -0.97
N LEU A 78 0.90 -4.48 -1.25
CA LEU A 78 0.99 -5.54 -0.24
C LEU A 78 2.38 -5.63 0.38
N ILE A 79 3.44 -5.56 -0.44
CA ILE A 79 4.83 -5.58 0.03
C ILE A 79 5.10 -4.40 0.97
N PHE A 80 4.51 -3.23 0.72
CA PHE A 80 4.57 -2.10 1.66
C PHE A 80 3.73 -2.34 2.94
N LEU A 81 2.49 -2.83 2.76
CA LEU A 81 1.49 -2.87 3.81
C LEU A 81 1.83 -3.90 4.90
N VAL A 82 2.32 -5.08 4.52
CA VAL A 82 2.61 -6.17 5.47
C VAL A 82 3.67 -5.77 6.50
N PRO A 83 4.89 -5.33 6.12
CA PRO A 83 5.90 -4.91 7.09
C PRO A 83 5.45 -3.72 7.94
N THR A 84 4.79 -2.73 7.33
CA THR A 84 4.26 -1.57 8.07
C THR A 84 3.28 -1.99 9.15
N THR A 85 2.39 -2.93 8.84
CA THR A 85 1.41 -3.46 9.81
C THR A 85 2.10 -4.16 10.98
N LEU A 86 3.08 -5.01 10.69
CA LEU A 86 3.81 -5.76 11.70
C LEU A 86 4.62 -4.84 12.62
N LEU A 87 5.28 -3.82 12.06
CA LEU A 87 6.12 -2.90 12.82
C LEU A 87 5.31 -1.92 13.69
N PHE A 88 4.18 -1.42 13.18
CA PHE A 88 3.49 -0.29 13.80
C PHE A 88 2.18 -0.66 14.50
N HIS A 89 1.54 -1.77 14.14
CA HIS A 89 0.16 -2.03 14.56
C HIS A 89 -0.10 -3.42 15.13
N ALA A 90 0.85 -4.35 15.07
CA ALA A 90 0.62 -5.73 15.53
C ALA A 90 0.94 -5.95 17.01
N PHE A 91 1.82 -5.15 17.62
CA PHE A 91 2.35 -5.39 18.96
C PHE A 91 2.55 -4.09 19.76
N PRO A 92 1.61 -3.72 20.67
CA PRO A 92 0.30 -4.36 20.86
C PRO A 92 -0.63 -4.08 19.67
N PRO A 93 -1.63 -4.94 19.43
CA PRO A 93 -2.58 -4.75 18.35
C PRO A 93 -3.45 -3.49 18.58
N ASP A 94 -3.58 -2.67 17.55
CA ASP A 94 -4.43 -1.47 17.56
C ASP A 94 -5.43 -1.44 16.37
N SER A 95 -6.19 -0.35 16.24
CA SER A 95 -7.16 -0.19 15.14
C SER A 95 -6.50 -0.17 13.74
N GLY A 96 -5.21 0.16 13.65
CA GLY A 96 -4.43 0.11 12.42
C GLY A 96 -4.27 -1.31 11.89
N LEU A 97 -4.19 -2.31 12.78
CA LEU A 97 -4.07 -3.72 12.38
C LEU A 97 -5.26 -4.16 11.54
N ILE A 98 -6.47 -3.96 12.06
CA ILE A 98 -7.71 -4.38 11.37
C ILE A 98 -7.87 -3.65 10.05
N ARG A 99 -7.62 -2.33 10.02
CA ARG A 99 -7.65 -1.53 8.80
C ARG A 99 -6.68 -2.07 7.75
N ASN A 100 -5.44 -2.38 8.13
CA ASN A 100 -4.45 -2.90 7.19
C ASN A 100 -4.78 -4.33 6.74
N VAL A 101 -5.37 -5.17 7.59
CA VAL A 101 -5.87 -6.49 7.19
C VAL A 101 -7.01 -6.36 6.17
N THR A 102 -7.93 -5.40 6.35
CA THR A 102 -8.99 -5.12 5.37
C THR A 102 -8.40 -4.71 4.02
N PHE A 103 -7.43 -3.79 4.01
CA PHE A 103 -6.77 -3.37 2.77
C PHE A 103 -5.96 -4.50 2.13
N ALA A 104 -5.28 -5.32 2.91
CA ALA A 104 -4.58 -6.50 2.40
C ALA A 104 -5.55 -7.47 1.71
N GLY A 105 -6.72 -7.72 2.31
CA GLY A 105 -7.78 -8.52 1.70
C GLY A 105 -8.25 -7.96 0.36
N ALA A 106 -8.51 -6.64 0.29
CA ALA A 106 -8.90 -5.97 -0.95
C ALA A 106 -7.82 -6.09 -2.05
N LEU A 107 -6.53 -5.95 -1.69
CA LEU A 107 -5.42 -6.10 -2.62
C LEU A 107 -5.28 -7.56 -3.10
N LEU A 108 -5.45 -8.54 -2.22
CA LEU A 108 -5.43 -9.96 -2.59
C LEU A 108 -6.55 -10.31 -3.58
N LEU A 109 -7.76 -9.79 -3.35
CA LEU A 109 -8.86 -9.93 -4.31
C LEU A 109 -8.53 -9.28 -5.66
N ALA A 110 -7.84 -8.13 -5.67
CA ALA A 110 -7.40 -7.49 -6.91
C ALA A 110 -6.34 -8.32 -7.66
N ILE A 111 -5.49 -9.06 -6.94
CA ILE A 111 -4.49 -9.96 -7.54
C ILE A 111 -5.17 -11.18 -8.17
N THR A 112 -6.07 -11.84 -7.45
CA THR A 112 -6.68 -13.10 -7.86
C THR A 112 -7.81 -12.93 -8.86
N ARG A 113 -8.32 -11.71 -9.06
CA ARG A 113 -9.41 -11.47 -10.00
C ARG A 113 -9.06 -11.91 -11.42
N PRO A 114 -9.96 -12.65 -12.11
CA PRO A 114 -9.82 -12.94 -13.53
C PRO A 114 -9.79 -11.64 -14.34
N ARG A 115 -8.93 -11.57 -15.37
CA ARG A 115 -9.01 -10.47 -16.33
C ARG A 115 -10.35 -10.62 -17.05
N LEU A 116 -11.14 -9.54 -17.09
CA LEU A 116 -12.31 -9.51 -17.97
C LEU A 116 -11.80 -9.69 -19.40
N SER A 117 -12.03 -10.88 -19.96
CA SER A 117 -11.83 -11.13 -21.39
C SER A 117 -12.70 -10.13 -22.13
N ARG A 118 -12.08 -9.25 -22.91
CA ARG A 118 -12.86 -8.43 -23.83
C ARG A 118 -13.46 -9.39 -24.87
N PRO A 119 -14.78 -9.34 -25.15
CA PRO A 119 -15.31 -9.99 -26.34
C PRO A 119 -14.67 -9.38 -27.60
#